data_AF-A0A3N5XP88-F1
#
_entry.id   AF-A0A3N5XP88-F1
#
_cell.length_a   1.000
_cell.length_b   1.000
_cell.length_c   1.000
_cell.angle_alpha   90.00
_cell.angle_beta   90.00
_cell.angle_gamma   90.00
#
_symmetry.space_group_name_H-M   'P 1'
#
loop_
_entity.id
_entity.type
_entity.pdbx_description
1 polymer ?
#
loop_
_entity_poly.entity_id
_entity_poly.type
_entity_poly.pdbx_seq_one_letter_code
_entity_poly.pdbx_strand_id
1 'polypeptide(L)'
;MTNNRVSRRTLLQSGALAAAGSGLGLGQTTGPRAGAPPNQPNIYESIGVRPLINCKGTFTIITGSLTLPEVKKAMDEASRYFVNLDELMEAVGRRLAELTGAEWGIVTAGCAAAMTVGTCACIAGSSPEKIQRLPNLEGLKDEVIIPKHSRNVYDHAIRMVGPKIVTVDDVAALERAIGPRTAMVYVLAGPDDTGPFGLEPIAAVARRFGVPVFVDAAAEGLTPEVHLKRGADLVGYSGGKAIRGPQCAGLLLGRKDLCQAAWINSAPHHAFGRSQKVGKEEVIGMLTAVEMWYKRDHAAEWKTWESWLDEISRTVTRVPGVTTGIIQPDSLSNRSPSLEIKWDGTKLGISGQQVFDLLLDGSPRIQLYTSKGTIRSGLAESSVSIFPWMMQPGEAKIVADRLSGVLASPPPRTEDRRVPAAANLAGAWDLEIQFKLGREKHSLFLEQKGEELAGLHLGETLRGKLTGTIEGDSVSLRSSQPIEGTRLSFSFKGKVSGDSMEGVVDLGEYGQATWSGRRPPKAGS
;
A
#
# COMPACT_ATOMS: atom_id res chain seq x y z
N MET A 1 -51.02 -55.18 4.45
CA MET A 1 -50.57 -54.90 5.83
C MET A 1 -50.10 -53.46 5.90
N THR A 2 -50.90 -52.68 6.63
CA THR A 2 -50.63 -51.39 7.30
C THR A 2 -49.74 -50.33 6.65
N ASN A 3 -50.46 -49.37 6.07
CA ASN A 3 -50.13 -47.98 5.76
C ASN A 3 -49.81 -47.19 7.06
N ASN A 4 -48.85 -46.26 7.05
CA ASN A 4 -49.05 -44.98 7.76
C ASN A 4 -48.08 -43.87 7.31
N ARG A 5 -48.68 -42.83 6.73
CA ARG A 5 -48.10 -41.51 6.47
C ARG A 5 -47.98 -40.73 7.78
N VAL A 6 -46.89 -39.99 7.96
CA VAL A 6 -46.83 -38.89 8.93
C VAL A 6 -46.85 -37.57 8.15
N SER A 7 -47.85 -36.75 8.44
CA SER A 7 -48.14 -35.48 7.75
C SER A 7 -47.49 -34.26 8.45
N ARG A 8 -47.39 -33.15 7.71
CA ARG A 8 -46.77 -31.84 8.07
C ARG A 8 -47.43 -31.07 9.23
N ARG A 9 -48.04 -31.74 10.21
CA ARG A 9 -48.84 -31.11 11.29
C ARG A 9 -48.33 -31.36 12.72
N THR A 10 -47.13 -31.93 12.89
CA THR A 10 -46.60 -32.30 14.23
C THR A 10 -45.34 -31.53 14.65
N LEU A 11 -45.10 -30.33 14.11
CA LEU A 11 -43.93 -29.51 14.48
C LEU A 11 -44.29 -28.04 14.78
N LEU A 12 -45.52 -27.81 15.24
CA LEU A 12 -46.01 -26.52 15.70
C LEU A 12 -46.96 -26.74 16.89
N GLN A 13 -46.42 -26.86 18.11
CA GLN A 13 -47.09 -26.49 19.37
C GLN A 13 -46.20 -26.76 20.59
N SER A 14 -45.21 -25.88 20.77
CA SER A 14 -44.70 -25.45 22.08
C SER A 14 -43.86 -24.21 21.79
N GLY A 15 -44.33 -22.98 21.91
CA GLY A 15 -45.48 -22.42 22.61
C GLY A 15 -45.03 -20.99 22.90
N ALA A 16 -45.63 -20.04 22.19
CA ALA A 16 -45.30 -18.63 22.22
C ALA A 16 -45.75 -17.95 23.52
N LEU A 17 -45.06 -16.87 23.92
CA LEU A 17 -45.50 -15.64 24.61
C LEU A 17 -44.26 -15.05 25.31
N ALA A 18 -43.84 -13.79 25.15
CA ALA A 18 -44.58 -12.59 24.79
C ALA A 18 -43.69 -11.56 24.07
N ALA A 19 -44.30 -10.82 23.15
CA ALA A 19 -43.82 -9.55 22.64
C ALA A 19 -44.51 -8.42 23.43
N ALA A 20 -43.73 -7.47 23.95
CA ALA A 20 -44.09 -6.06 24.10
C ALA A 20 -42.90 -5.29 24.71
N GLY A 21 -42.40 -4.28 24.00
CA GLY A 21 -41.31 -3.43 24.50
C GLY A 21 -40.62 -2.63 23.41
N SER A 22 -41.38 -1.86 22.63
CA SER A 22 -40.88 -0.80 21.78
C SER A 22 -40.21 0.27 22.65
N GLY A 23 -38.89 0.39 22.52
CA GLY A 23 -38.08 1.47 23.07
C GLY A 23 -36.96 1.80 22.10
N LEU A 24 -37.14 2.86 21.34
CA LEU A 24 -36.10 3.51 20.53
C LEU A 24 -34.94 3.88 21.44
N GLY A 25 -33.85 3.13 21.32
CA GLY A 25 -32.54 3.50 21.82
C GLY A 25 -31.52 3.11 20.76
N LEU A 26 -31.09 4.08 19.95
CA LEU A 26 -29.86 3.98 19.16
C LEU A 26 -28.68 3.99 20.14
N GLY A 27 -28.53 2.88 20.87
CA GLY A 27 -27.37 2.61 21.70
C GLY A 27 -26.26 2.05 20.81
N GLN A 28 -25.17 2.79 20.71
CA GLN A 28 -23.92 2.30 20.13
C GLN A 28 -23.55 0.98 20.83
N THR A 29 -23.68 -0.14 20.12
CA THR A 29 -23.10 -1.40 20.58
C THR A 29 -21.60 -1.35 20.36
N THR A 30 -20.87 -0.80 21.34
CA THR A 30 -19.45 -1.04 21.52
C THR A 30 -19.27 -2.49 21.97
N GLY A 31 -19.37 -3.43 21.03
CA GLY A 31 -18.98 -4.81 21.28
C GLY A 31 -17.44 -4.89 21.36
N PRO A 32 -16.86 -5.52 22.38
CA PRO A 32 -15.44 -5.87 22.32
C PRO A 32 -15.21 -6.78 21.11
N ARG A 33 -13.97 -6.75 20.60
CA ARG A 33 -13.48 -7.59 19.49
C ARG A 33 -14.13 -8.97 19.55
N ALA A 34 -14.63 -9.47 18.42
CA ALA A 34 -14.84 -10.90 18.22
C ALA A 34 -13.46 -11.58 18.23
N GLY A 35 -12.83 -11.60 19.40
CA GLY A 35 -11.61 -12.32 19.71
C GLY A 35 -11.97 -13.75 20.03
N ALA A 36 -10.99 -14.64 19.86
CA ALA A 36 -11.06 -15.99 20.39
C ALA A 36 -11.48 -15.96 21.87
N PRO A 37 -12.16 -17.01 22.38
CA PRO A 37 -12.45 -17.12 23.81
C PRO A 37 -11.16 -16.86 24.62
N PRO A 38 -11.24 -16.25 25.81
CA PRO A 38 -10.10 -15.67 26.53
C PRO A 38 -8.91 -16.58 26.85
N ASN A 39 -8.93 -17.86 26.47
CA ASN A 39 -7.89 -18.86 26.68
C ASN A 39 -7.46 -19.64 25.41
N GLN A 40 -7.79 -19.17 24.20
CA GLN A 40 -7.28 -19.79 22.97
C GLN A 40 -6.54 -18.77 22.08
N PRO A 41 -5.34 -19.11 21.58
CA PRO A 41 -4.65 -18.27 20.60
C PRO A 41 -5.54 -18.08 19.38
N ASN A 42 -5.58 -16.86 18.84
CA ASN A 42 -6.30 -16.62 17.59
C ASN A 42 -5.60 -17.33 16.41
N ILE A 43 -6.27 -17.36 15.25
CA ILE A 43 -5.79 -18.09 14.05
C ILE A 43 -4.36 -17.71 13.60
N TYR A 44 -3.92 -16.49 13.87
CA TYR A 44 -2.56 -16.03 13.56
C TYR A 44 -1.57 -16.50 14.62
N GLU A 45 -1.94 -16.37 15.89
CA GLU A 45 -1.10 -16.81 17.01
C GLU A 45 -0.86 -18.32 16.98
N SER A 46 -1.85 -19.12 16.55
CA SER A 46 -1.70 -20.57 16.40
C SER A 46 -0.65 -20.99 15.37
N ILE A 47 -0.26 -20.08 14.47
CA ILE A 47 0.81 -20.29 13.48
C ILE A 47 2.04 -19.42 13.76
N GLY A 48 2.17 -18.85 14.97
CA GLY A 48 3.33 -18.06 15.39
C GLY A 48 3.34 -16.61 14.89
N VAL A 49 2.23 -16.12 14.32
CA VAL A 49 2.11 -14.74 13.83
C VAL A 49 1.46 -13.87 14.90
N ARG A 50 2.16 -12.83 15.35
CA ARG A 50 1.63 -11.87 16.33
C ARG A 50 0.76 -10.82 15.62
N PRO A 51 -0.52 -10.63 16.02
CA PRO A 51 -1.32 -9.50 15.56
C PRO A 51 -0.71 -8.16 15.97
N LEU A 52 -1.12 -7.08 15.28
CA LEU A 52 -0.71 -5.71 15.59
C LEU A 52 -1.92 -4.77 15.64
N ILE A 53 -1.76 -3.65 16.33
CA ILE A 53 -2.60 -2.46 16.24
C ILE A 53 -2.06 -1.59 15.10
N ASN A 54 -2.92 -1.31 14.11
CA ASN A 54 -2.53 -0.58 12.90
C ASN A 54 -2.74 0.94 13.07
N CYS A 55 -1.68 1.65 13.41
CA CYS A 55 -1.62 3.12 13.44
C CYS A 55 -0.90 3.70 12.20
N LYS A 56 -0.68 2.89 11.16
CA LYS A 56 0.11 3.24 9.97
C LYS A 56 -0.75 3.48 8.73
N GLY A 57 -1.92 2.86 8.64
CA GLY A 57 -2.81 2.96 7.48
C GLY A 57 -2.77 1.71 6.60
N THR A 58 -3.09 1.86 5.33
CA THR A 58 -3.47 0.73 4.46
C THR A 58 -2.29 0.10 3.71
N PHE A 59 -1.16 -0.13 4.40
CA PHE A 59 0.02 -0.73 3.79
C PHE A 59 -0.15 -2.25 3.63
N THR A 60 0.22 -2.80 2.48
CA THR A 60 0.01 -4.22 2.13
C THR A 60 0.70 -5.18 3.10
N ILE A 61 1.94 -4.88 3.50
CA ILE A 61 2.73 -5.72 4.42
C ILE A 61 2.07 -5.90 5.80
N ILE A 62 1.15 -5.00 6.17
CA ILE A 62 0.35 -5.07 7.41
C ILE A 62 -1.14 -5.26 7.13
N THR A 63 -1.49 -5.84 5.97
CA THR A 63 -2.84 -6.30 5.61
C THR A 63 -3.88 -5.21 5.41
N GLY A 64 -3.43 -4.00 5.04
CA GLY A 64 -4.28 -2.85 4.70
C GLY A 64 -5.44 -2.61 5.67
N SER A 65 -6.69 -2.66 5.18
CA SER A 65 -7.90 -2.50 6.01
C SER A 65 -8.56 -3.82 6.42
N LEU A 66 -9.29 -3.77 7.53
CA LEU A 66 -10.20 -4.85 7.92
C LEU A 66 -11.53 -4.74 7.17
N THR A 67 -11.87 -5.81 6.46
CA THR A 67 -13.12 -5.96 5.71
C THR A 67 -14.35 -5.79 6.59
N LEU A 68 -15.36 -5.08 6.07
CA LEU A 68 -16.63 -4.81 6.78
C LEU A 68 -17.39 -6.11 7.14
N PRO A 69 -18.15 -6.12 8.25
CA PRO A 69 -18.99 -7.27 8.61
C PRO A 69 -19.99 -7.68 7.51
N GLU A 70 -20.61 -6.72 6.84
CA GLU A 70 -21.56 -6.93 5.74
C GLU A 70 -20.89 -7.62 4.56
N VAL A 71 -19.67 -7.20 4.24
CA VAL A 71 -18.86 -7.79 3.16
C VAL A 71 -18.50 -9.23 3.50
N LYS A 72 -18.07 -9.52 4.73
CA LYS A 72 -17.77 -10.89 5.17
C LYS A 72 -19.00 -11.80 5.07
N LYS A 73 -20.17 -11.30 5.48
CA LYS A 73 -21.44 -12.02 5.37
C LYS A 73 -21.80 -12.30 3.91
N ALA A 74 -21.66 -11.31 3.03
CA ALA A 74 -21.94 -11.46 1.61
C ALA A 74 -20.99 -12.47 0.93
N MET A 75 -19.71 -12.45 1.29
CA MET A 75 -18.73 -13.43 0.80
C MET A 75 -19.06 -14.86 1.27
N ASP A 76 -19.42 -15.03 2.55
CA ASP A 76 -19.84 -16.32 3.10
C ASP A 76 -21.09 -16.85 2.39
N GLU A 77 -22.08 -16.00 2.12
CA GLU A 77 -23.28 -16.39 1.37
C GLU A 77 -22.95 -16.74 -0.09
N ALA A 78 -22.16 -15.90 -0.77
CA ALA A 78 -21.74 -16.13 -2.14
C ALA A 78 -20.98 -17.46 -2.31
N SER A 79 -20.25 -17.90 -1.27
CA SER A 79 -19.49 -19.15 -1.28
C SER A 79 -20.35 -20.40 -1.51
N ARG A 80 -21.66 -20.32 -1.26
CA ARG A 80 -22.60 -21.46 -1.26
C ARG A 80 -23.28 -21.74 -2.60
N TYR A 81 -23.02 -20.92 -3.63
CA TYR A 81 -23.67 -21.03 -4.94
C TYR A 81 -22.65 -21.11 -6.08
N PHE A 82 -23.02 -21.82 -7.16
CA PHE A 82 -22.33 -21.75 -8.44
C PHE A 82 -23.07 -20.77 -9.36
N VAL A 83 -22.32 -19.95 -10.10
CA VAL A 83 -22.87 -18.97 -11.05
C VAL A 83 -21.97 -18.89 -12.29
N ASN A 84 -22.53 -18.43 -13.41
CA ASN A 84 -21.74 -18.05 -14.57
C ASN A 84 -21.08 -16.69 -14.30
N LEU A 85 -19.77 -16.58 -14.52
CA LEU A 85 -19.00 -15.36 -14.21
C LEU A 85 -19.30 -14.21 -15.17
N ASP A 86 -19.67 -14.49 -16.43
CA ASP A 86 -20.07 -13.44 -17.37
C ASP A 86 -21.43 -12.86 -17.00
N GLU A 87 -22.39 -13.71 -16.61
CA GLU A 87 -23.68 -13.26 -16.08
C GLU A 87 -23.51 -12.47 -14.78
N LEU A 88 -22.64 -12.94 -13.88
CA LEU A 88 -22.30 -12.23 -12.65
C LEU A 88 -21.68 -10.86 -12.95
N MET A 89 -20.66 -10.79 -13.81
CA MET A 89 -19.98 -9.53 -14.09
C MET A 89 -20.86 -8.55 -14.87
N GLU A 90 -21.74 -9.04 -15.74
CA GLU A 90 -22.75 -8.21 -16.39
C GLU A 90 -23.70 -7.56 -15.38
N ALA A 91 -24.19 -8.34 -14.39
CA ALA A 91 -25.05 -7.81 -13.33
C ALA A 91 -24.30 -6.84 -12.39
N VAL A 92 -23.10 -7.21 -11.97
CA VAL A 92 -22.24 -6.39 -11.09
C VAL A 92 -21.85 -5.09 -11.79
N GLY A 93 -21.48 -5.13 -13.07
CA GLY A 93 -21.07 -3.96 -13.83
C GLY A 93 -22.18 -2.92 -13.97
N ARG A 94 -23.43 -3.35 -14.22
CA ARG A 94 -24.61 -2.46 -14.17
C ARG A 94 -24.79 -1.85 -12.79
N ARG A 95 -24.70 -2.66 -11.75
CA ARG A 95 -24.89 -2.17 -10.38
C ARG A 95 -23.81 -1.18 -9.95
N LEU A 96 -22.56 -1.41 -10.34
CA LEU A 96 -21.48 -0.46 -10.12
C LEU A 96 -21.75 0.85 -10.86
N ALA A 97 -22.22 0.81 -12.10
CA ALA A 97 -22.60 2.01 -12.85
C ALA A 97 -23.70 2.81 -12.13
N GLU A 98 -24.77 2.15 -11.67
CA GLU A 98 -25.85 2.78 -10.91
C GLU A 98 -25.36 3.49 -9.64
N LEU A 99 -24.44 2.88 -8.91
CA LEU A 99 -23.96 3.40 -7.63
C LEU A 99 -22.94 4.54 -7.79
N THR A 100 -22.12 4.46 -8.83
CA THR A 100 -20.91 5.31 -8.97
C THR A 100 -21.04 6.42 -10.00
N GLY A 101 -22.04 6.35 -10.89
CA GLY A 101 -22.20 7.27 -12.00
C GLY A 101 -21.22 7.05 -13.16
N ALA A 102 -20.38 6.01 -13.10
CA ALA A 102 -19.64 5.53 -14.26
C ALA A 102 -20.58 4.88 -15.29
N GLU A 103 -20.16 4.77 -16.55
CA GLU A 103 -20.96 4.06 -17.56
C GLU A 103 -20.98 2.55 -17.32
N TRP A 104 -19.91 2.01 -16.73
CA TRP A 104 -19.75 0.61 -16.37
C TRP A 104 -18.65 0.41 -15.32
N GLY A 105 -18.55 -0.82 -14.79
CA GLY A 105 -17.43 -1.21 -13.95
C GLY A 105 -17.16 -2.72 -13.95
N ILE A 106 -15.95 -3.10 -13.53
CA ILE A 106 -15.58 -4.49 -13.24
C ILE A 106 -14.85 -4.59 -11.91
N VAL A 107 -14.97 -5.74 -11.25
CA VAL A 107 -14.16 -6.09 -10.09
C VAL A 107 -12.89 -6.81 -10.56
N THR A 108 -11.75 -6.44 -9.99
CA THR A 108 -10.43 -6.97 -10.36
C THR A 108 -9.67 -7.48 -9.13
N ALA A 109 -8.59 -8.26 -9.34
CA ALA A 109 -7.66 -8.67 -8.27
C ALA A 109 -6.75 -7.50 -7.85
N GLY A 110 -7.34 -6.46 -7.26
CA GLY A 110 -6.67 -5.23 -6.86
C GLY A 110 -6.59 -4.18 -7.98
N CYS A 111 -6.15 -2.98 -7.62
CA CYS A 111 -6.00 -1.88 -8.60
C CYS A 111 -4.91 -2.17 -9.63
N ALA A 112 -3.83 -2.86 -9.23
CA ALA A 112 -2.79 -3.30 -10.16
C ALA A 112 -3.38 -4.17 -11.29
N ALA A 113 -4.28 -5.10 -10.96
CA ALA A 113 -4.97 -5.88 -11.98
C ALA A 113 -5.88 -5.00 -12.87
N ALA A 114 -6.57 -4.00 -12.31
CA ALA A 114 -7.33 -3.01 -13.08
C ALA A 114 -6.44 -2.24 -14.08
N MET A 115 -5.24 -1.83 -13.65
CA MET A 115 -4.24 -1.21 -14.54
C MET A 115 -3.81 -2.17 -15.65
N THR A 116 -3.54 -3.44 -15.33
CA THR A 116 -3.16 -4.45 -16.32
C THR A 116 -4.27 -4.70 -17.35
N VAL A 117 -5.49 -5.06 -16.92
CA VAL A 117 -6.57 -5.38 -17.86
C VAL A 117 -7.10 -4.14 -18.58
N GLY A 118 -7.04 -2.96 -17.96
CA GLY A 118 -7.30 -1.68 -18.61
C GLY A 118 -6.27 -1.39 -19.71
N THR A 119 -4.99 -1.64 -19.46
CA THR A 119 -3.93 -1.53 -20.49
C THR A 119 -4.17 -2.52 -21.63
N CYS A 120 -4.52 -3.77 -21.31
CA CYS A 120 -4.86 -4.78 -22.32
C CYS A 120 -6.04 -4.34 -23.19
N ALA A 121 -7.09 -3.77 -22.59
CA ALA A 121 -8.24 -3.22 -23.30
C ALA A 121 -7.85 -2.08 -24.25
N CYS A 122 -6.99 -1.16 -23.80
CA CYS A 122 -6.50 -0.05 -24.62
C CYS A 122 -5.61 -0.48 -25.81
N ILE A 123 -4.92 -1.62 -25.69
CA ILE A 123 -4.03 -2.16 -26.74
C ILE A 123 -4.79 -3.09 -27.70
N ALA A 124 -5.47 -4.11 -27.16
CA ALA A 124 -6.05 -5.21 -27.93
C ALA A 124 -7.56 -5.06 -28.16
N GLY A 125 -8.24 -4.22 -27.37
CA GLY A 125 -9.70 -4.16 -27.34
C GLY A 125 -10.31 -5.51 -26.99
N SER A 126 -11.37 -5.88 -27.70
CA SER A 126 -12.09 -7.15 -27.56
C SER A 126 -11.78 -8.17 -28.66
N SER A 127 -10.75 -7.95 -29.49
CA SER A 127 -10.39 -8.85 -30.59
C SER A 127 -9.64 -10.09 -30.07
N PRO A 128 -10.18 -11.32 -30.18
CA PRO A 128 -9.52 -12.51 -29.66
C PRO A 128 -8.11 -12.73 -30.23
N GLU A 129 -7.92 -12.46 -31.52
CA GLU A 129 -6.60 -12.57 -32.17
C GLU A 129 -5.57 -11.63 -31.53
N LYS A 130 -5.95 -10.37 -31.25
CA LYS A 130 -5.04 -9.43 -30.58
C LYS A 130 -4.79 -9.81 -29.13
N ILE A 131 -5.82 -10.28 -28.42
CA ILE A 131 -5.74 -10.69 -27.01
C ILE A 131 -4.76 -11.85 -26.84
N GLN A 132 -4.82 -12.86 -27.71
CA GLN A 132 -3.91 -14.02 -27.64
C GLN A 132 -2.45 -13.69 -27.94
N ARG A 133 -2.17 -12.53 -28.53
CA ARG A 133 -0.79 -12.09 -28.82
C ARG A 133 -0.11 -11.43 -27.63
N LEU A 134 -0.86 -10.88 -26.68
CA LEU A 134 -0.28 -10.21 -25.52
C LEU A 134 0.63 -11.16 -24.73
N PRO A 135 1.84 -10.73 -24.32
CA PRO A 135 2.37 -9.36 -24.34
C PRO A 135 3.19 -8.99 -25.60
N ASN A 136 3.18 -9.79 -26.68
CA ASN A 136 3.81 -9.39 -27.94
C ASN A 136 2.96 -8.33 -28.65
N LEU A 137 3.49 -7.11 -28.70
CA LEU A 137 2.78 -5.94 -29.23
C LEU A 137 3.11 -5.61 -30.70
N GLU A 138 3.80 -6.49 -31.42
CA GLU A 138 4.17 -6.23 -32.82
C GLU A 138 2.93 -5.87 -33.68
N GLY A 139 2.95 -4.71 -34.34
CA GLY A 139 1.81 -4.24 -35.14
C GLY A 139 0.56 -3.86 -34.33
N LEU A 140 0.65 -3.81 -33.00
CA LEU A 140 -0.36 -3.21 -32.12
C LEU A 140 0.14 -1.85 -31.63
N LYS A 141 -0.70 -1.15 -30.85
CA LYS A 141 -0.27 0.02 -30.09
C LYS A 141 0.69 -0.43 -28.99
N ASP A 142 1.86 0.18 -28.91
CA ASP A 142 2.99 -0.27 -28.08
C ASP A 142 3.53 0.81 -27.15
N GLU A 143 2.85 1.96 -27.03
CA GLU A 143 3.27 3.07 -26.16
C GLU A 143 2.19 3.42 -25.13
N VAL A 144 2.63 3.61 -23.87
CA VAL A 144 1.82 4.25 -22.82
C VAL A 144 2.56 5.50 -22.35
N ILE A 145 1.87 6.64 -22.38
CA ILE A 145 2.43 7.90 -21.92
C ILE A 145 2.15 8.07 -20.43
N ILE A 146 3.16 8.44 -19.66
CA ILE A 146 3.04 8.71 -18.22
C ILE A 146 3.72 10.04 -17.88
N PRO A 147 3.00 11.03 -17.31
CA PRO A 147 3.62 12.22 -16.74
C PRO A 147 4.68 11.85 -15.71
N LYS A 148 5.79 12.58 -15.66
CA LYS A 148 6.89 12.27 -14.73
C LYS A 148 6.45 12.21 -13.26
N HIS A 149 5.55 13.09 -12.84
CA HIS A 149 4.98 13.09 -11.48
C HIS A 149 4.09 11.87 -11.20
N SER A 150 3.60 11.19 -12.24
CA SER A 150 2.78 9.98 -12.15
C SER A 150 3.59 8.68 -12.18
N ARG A 151 4.90 8.72 -12.46
CA ARG A 151 5.77 7.52 -12.43
C ARG A 151 5.87 7.00 -10.99
N ASN A 152 5.63 5.70 -10.79
CA ASN A 152 5.66 5.07 -9.47
C ASN A 152 5.96 3.56 -9.59
N VAL A 153 6.08 2.85 -8.45
CA VAL A 153 6.32 1.39 -8.42
C VAL A 153 5.24 0.54 -9.09
N TYR A 154 3.99 1.01 -9.09
CA TYR A 154 2.82 0.28 -9.57
C TYR A 154 2.65 0.36 -11.08
N ASP A 155 3.33 1.29 -11.77
CA ASP A 155 3.39 1.33 -13.23
C ASP A 155 3.96 0.03 -13.85
N HIS A 156 4.57 -0.82 -13.02
CA HIS A 156 4.92 -2.20 -13.37
C HIS A 156 3.73 -2.97 -13.95
N ALA A 157 2.52 -2.77 -13.40
CA ALA A 157 1.31 -3.45 -13.85
C ALA A 157 0.92 -3.09 -15.30
N ILE A 158 1.40 -1.95 -15.80
CA ILE A 158 1.28 -1.52 -17.20
C ILE A 158 2.44 -2.11 -18.01
N ARG A 159 3.69 -1.94 -17.53
CA ARG A 159 4.91 -2.41 -18.21
C ARG A 159 4.89 -3.91 -18.48
N MET A 160 4.33 -4.72 -17.59
CA MET A 160 4.27 -6.17 -17.76
C MET A 160 3.43 -6.61 -18.97
N VAL A 161 2.56 -5.74 -19.50
CA VAL A 161 1.78 -6.01 -20.74
C VAL A 161 2.65 -5.83 -22.00
N GLY A 162 3.86 -5.27 -21.87
CA GLY A 162 4.81 -5.05 -22.95
C GLY A 162 4.94 -3.62 -23.53
N PRO A 163 4.13 -2.59 -23.19
CA PRO A 163 4.28 -1.30 -23.83
C PRO A 163 5.54 -0.57 -23.36
N LYS A 164 6.14 0.20 -24.26
CA LYS A 164 7.16 1.19 -23.93
C LYS A 164 6.52 2.34 -23.15
N ILE A 165 7.10 2.67 -22.00
CA ILE A 165 6.68 3.84 -21.22
C ILE A 165 7.36 5.09 -21.77
N VAL A 166 6.55 6.03 -22.24
CA VAL A 166 6.99 7.34 -22.71
C VAL A 166 6.73 8.36 -21.61
N THR A 167 7.81 8.82 -20.96
CA THR A 167 7.71 9.80 -19.86
C THR A 167 7.78 11.23 -20.40
N VAL A 168 6.87 12.09 -19.94
CA VAL A 168 6.76 13.49 -20.37
C VAL A 168 6.69 14.43 -19.16
N ASP A 169 7.21 15.64 -19.32
CA ASP A 169 7.32 16.63 -18.24
C ASP A 169 6.27 17.76 -18.31
N ASP A 170 5.65 17.98 -19.49
CA ASP A 170 4.68 19.05 -19.72
C ASP A 170 3.71 18.75 -20.88
N VAL A 171 2.72 19.62 -21.08
CA VAL A 171 1.70 19.51 -22.14
C VAL A 171 2.33 19.52 -23.54
N ALA A 172 3.35 20.34 -23.78
CA ALA A 172 3.98 20.42 -25.09
C ALA A 172 4.74 19.13 -25.44
N ALA A 173 5.40 18.52 -24.45
CA ALA A 173 6.02 17.21 -24.58
C ALA A 173 4.98 16.11 -24.80
N LEU A 174 3.84 16.16 -24.11
CA LEU A 174 2.71 15.27 -24.36
C LEU A 174 2.21 15.39 -25.81
N GLU A 175 1.98 16.61 -26.32
CA GLU A 175 1.52 16.85 -27.70
C GLU A 175 2.51 16.32 -28.75
N ARG A 176 3.81 16.37 -28.49
CA ARG A 176 4.83 15.79 -29.38
C ARG A 176 4.92 14.27 -29.29
N ALA A 177 4.61 13.69 -28.13
CA ALA A 177 4.76 12.27 -27.86
C ALA A 177 3.52 11.44 -28.26
N ILE A 178 2.33 12.03 -28.19
CA ILE A 178 1.07 11.33 -28.45
C ILE A 178 0.85 11.10 -29.95
N GLY A 179 0.45 9.88 -30.31
CA GLY A 179 0.24 9.52 -31.72
C GLY A 179 -0.38 8.15 -31.92
N PRO A 180 -0.34 7.61 -33.17
CA PRO A 180 -1.02 6.36 -33.53
C PRO A 180 -0.59 5.12 -32.74
N ARG A 181 0.64 5.12 -32.21
CA ARG A 181 1.18 4.05 -31.36
C ARG A 181 0.75 4.14 -29.89
N THR A 182 0.20 5.28 -29.46
CA THR A 182 -0.20 5.49 -28.07
C THR A 182 -1.50 4.74 -27.77
N ALA A 183 -1.40 3.76 -26.87
CA ALA A 183 -2.54 3.00 -26.37
C ALA A 183 -3.34 3.76 -25.33
N MET A 184 -2.66 4.47 -24.42
CA MET A 184 -3.27 5.05 -23.23
C MET A 184 -2.35 6.15 -22.64
N VAL A 185 -2.94 7.11 -21.94
CA VAL A 185 -2.23 7.98 -21.00
C VAL A 185 -2.58 7.53 -19.57
N TYR A 186 -1.58 7.26 -18.74
CA TYR A 186 -1.78 6.93 -17.33
C TYR A 186 -1.43 8.12 -16.44
N VAL A 187 -2.30 8.42 -15.49
CA VAL A 187 -2.15 9.47 -14.49
C VAL A 187 -2.35 8.86 -13.10
N LEU A 188 -1.42 9.12 -12.19
CA LEU A 188 -1.59 8.78 -10.77
C LEU A 188 -2.41 9.89 -10.10
N ALA A 189 -3.53 9.53 -9.47
CA ALA A 189 -4.28 10.51 -8.70
C ALA A 189 -3.48 10.96 -7.47
N GLY A 190 -3.53 12.26 -7.18
CA GLY A 190 -2.80 12.85 -6.07
C GLY A 190 -2.65 14.37 -6.22
N PRO A 191 -1.97 15.04 -5.27
CA PRO A 191 -1.82 16.50 -5.30
C PRO A 191 -1.21 17.05 -6.60
N ASP A 192 -0.29 16.29 -7.19
CA ASP A 192 0.43 16.69 -8.41
C ASP A 192 -0.36 16.47 -9.71
N ASP A 193 -1.58 15.88 -9.64
CA ASP A 193 -2.44 15.66 -10.81
C ASP A 193 -3.27 16.89 -11.22
N THR A 194 -2.96 18.06 -10.66
CA THR A 194 -3.68 19.32 -10.86
C THR A 194 -2.82 20.37 -11.58
N GLY A 195 -3.41 21.50 -11.95
CA GLY A 195 -2.67 22.63 -12.52
C GLY A 195 -2.32 22.49 -14.01
N PRO A 196 -1.29 23.21 -14.51
CA PRO A 196 -0.99 23.33 -15.95
C PRO A 196 -0.65 22.02 -16.66
N PHE A 197 -0.22 21.01 -15.91
CA PHE A 197 0.02 19.66 -16.42
C PHE A 197 -0.70 18.60 -15.58
N GLY A 198 -1.89 18.94 -15.10
CA GLY A 198 -2.80 18.03 -14.41
C GLY A 198 -3.69 17.22 -15.36
N LEU A 199 -4.62 16.47 -14.78
CA LEU A 199 -5.54 15.57 -15.48
C LEU A 199 -6.34 16.27 -16.59
N GLU A 200 -6.91 17.44 -16.33
CA GLU A 200 -7.78 18.13 -17.28
C GLU A 200 -7.04 18.58 -18.56
N PRO A 201 -5.87 19.27 -18.49
CA PRO A 201 -5.05 19.55 -19.67
C PRO A 201 -4.60 18.27 -20.40
N ILE A 202 -4.20 17.23 -19.67
CA ILE A 202 -3.77 15.95 -20.25
C ILE A 202 -4.93 15.31 -21.03
N ALA A 203 -6.11 15.23 -20.43
CA ALA A 203 -7.31 14.67 -21.04
C ALA A 203 -7.77 15.48 -22.25
N ALA A 204 -7.61 16.80 -22.24
CA ALA A 204 -7.90 17.64 -23.39
C ALA A 204 -7.01 17.30 -24.60
N VAL A 205 -5.72 17.07 -24.39
CA VAL A 205 -4.81 16.61 -25.45
C VAL A 205 -5.17 15.19 -25.89
N ALA A 206 -5.29 14.25 -24.96
CA ALA A 206 -5.57 12.85 -25.27
C ALA A 206 -6.85 12.66 -26.11
N ARG A 207 -7.90 13.43 -25.80
CA ARG A 207 -9.18 13.44 -26.53
C ARG A 207 -9.02 13.83 -28.00
N ARG A 208 -8.15 14.79 -28.33
CA ARG A 208 -7.88 15.20 -29.72
C ARG A 208 -7.29 14.07 -30.57
N PHE A 209 -6.64 13.10 -29.94
CA PHE A 209 -6.02 11.94 -30.58
C PHE A 209 -6.83 10.64 -30.42
N GLY A 210 -7.98 10.68 -29.73
CA GLY A 210 -8.78 9.49 -29.44
C GLY A 210 -8.04 8.47 -28.55
N VAL A 211 -7.14 8.94 -27.69
CA VAL A 211 -6.39 8.10 -26.75
C VAL A 211 -7.06 8.16 -25.38
N PRO A 212 -7.37 7.00 -24.75
CA PRO A 212 -8.00 6.98 -23.44
C PRO A 212 -7.05 7.39 -22.31
N VAL A 213 -7.61 8.02 -21.28
CA VAL A 213 -6.91 8.37 -20.03
C VAL A 213 -7.33 7.44 -18.89
N PHE A 214 -6.36 6.80 -18.26
CA PHE A 214 -6.53 5.99 -17.06
C PHE A 214 -6.04 6.75 -15.84
N VAL A 215 -6.89 6.89 -14.83
CA VAL A 215 -6.52 7.45 -13.52
C VAL A 215 -6.38 6.34 -12.49
N ASP A 216 -5.21 6.23 -11.88
CA ASP A 216 -4.99 5.37 -10.72
C ASP A 216 -5.32 6.10 -9.43
N ALA A 217 -6.52 5.84 -8.91
CA ALA A 217 -7.01 6.36 -7.64
C ALA A 217 -6.91 5.30 -6.52
N ALA A 218 -5.95 4.36 -6.61
CA ALA A 218 -5.86 3.24 -5.68
C ALA A 218 -5.78 3.65 -4.21
N ALA A 219 -5.28 4.84 -3.88
CA ALA A 219 -5.11 5.33 -2.52
C ALA A 219 -6.23 6.28 -2.04
N GLU A 220 -7.22 6.57 -2.88
CA GLU A 220 -8.28 7.52 -2.58
C GLU A 220 -9.54 6.86 -2.02
N GLY A 221 -10.43 7.66 -1.43
CA GLY A 221 -11.82 7.27 -1.22
C GLY A 221 -12.54 7.06 -2.55
N LEU A 222 -13.62 6.27 -2.56
CA LEU A 222 -14.38 6.01 -3.79
C LEU A 222 -15.15 7.27 -4.22
N THR A 223 -14.58 8.00 -5.19
CA THR A 223 -15.13 9.23 -5.79
C THR A 223 -14.90 9.28 -7.31
N PRO A 224 -15.32 8.26 -8.08
CA PRO A 224 -15.03 8.16 -9.51
C PRO A 224 -15.56 9.36 -10.31
N GLU A 225 -16.68 9.95 -9.88
CA GLU A 225 -17.28 11.12 -10.50
C GLU A 225 -16.35 12.34 -10.54
N VAL A 226 -15.41 12.46 -9.59
CA VAL A 226 -14.40 13.53 -9.59
C VAL A 226 -13.48 13.38 -10.79
N HIS A 227 -12.95 12.18 -11.00
CA HIS A 227 -11.97 11.90 -12.06
C HIS A 227 -12.61 11.83 -13.45
N LEU A 228 -13.80 11.22 -13.56
CA LEU A 228 -14.53 11.14 -14.83
C LEU A 228 -14.93 12.52 -15.35
N LYS A 229 -15.39 13.44 -14.48
CA LYS A 229 -15.70 14.83 -14.87
C LYS A 229 -14.48 15.62 -15.33
N ARG A 230 -13.30 15.28 -14.80
CA ARG A 230 -12.00 15.87 -15.20
C ARG A 230 -11.45 15.30 -16.51
N GLY A 231 -12.11 14.29 -17.08
CA GLY A 231 -11.82 13.74 -18.40
C GLY A 231 -11.15 12.38 -18.41
N ALA A 232 -11.10 11.66 -17.28
CA ALA A 232 -10.70 10.26 -17.26
C ALA A 232 -11.70 9.38 -18.03
N ASP A 233 -11.19 8.38 -18.75
CA ASP A 233 -11.99 7.34 -19.40
C ASP A 233 -12.13 6.09 -18.51
N LEU A 234 -11.11 5.83 -17.68
CA LEU A 234 -11.03 4.72 -16.74
C LEU A 234 -10.45 5.22 -15.41
N VAL A 235 -10.96 4.70 -14.30
CA VAL A 235 -10.49 4.99 -12.95
C VAL A 235 -10.34 3.70 -12.16
N GLY A 236 -9.14 3.46 -11.62
CA GLY A 236 -8.81 2.29 -10.81
C GLY A 236 -8.89 2.58 -9.31
N TYR A 237 -9.47 1.66 -8.53
CA TYR A 237 -9.49 1.74 -7.07
C TYR A 237 -9.03 0.45 -6.39
N SER A 238 -8.46 0.58 -5.19
CA SER A 238 -8.13 -0.56 -4.33
C SER A 238 -9.24 -0.82 -3.31
N GLY A 239 -9.75 -2.06 -3.29
CA GLY A 239 -10.82 -2.47 -2.38
C GLY A 239 -10.39 -2.59 -0.93
N GLY A 240 -9.20 -3.15 -0.71
CA GLY A 240 -8.61 -3.37 0.62
C GLY A 240 -8.10 -2.11 1.34
N LYS A 241 -8.42 -0.90 0.86
CA LYS A 241 -8.05 0.39 1.49
C LYS A 241 -9.27 1.12 2.06
N ALA A 242 -9.58 2.32 1.56
CA ALA A 242 -10.67 3.16 2.07
C ALA A 242 -12.05 2.47 1.95
N ILE A 243 -12.25 1.68 0.89
CA ILE A 243 -13.51 0.97 0.61
C ILE A 243 -13.78 -0.13 1.64
N ARG A 244 -12.73 -0.70 2.26
CA ARG A 244 -12.83 -1.80 3.25
C ARG A 244 -13.52 -3.06 2.71
N GLY A 245 -13.30 -3.35 1.43
CA GLY A 245 -13.71 -4.58 0.77
C GLY A 245 -12.75 -5.76 1.04
N PRO A 246 -12.81 -6.83 0.23
CA PRO A 246 -11.79 -7.88 0.24
C PRO A 246 -10.40 -7.29 -0.01
N GLN A 247 -9.42 -7.74 0.78
CA GLN A 247 -8.06 -7.19 0.82
C GLN A 247 -7.38 -7.15 -0.56
N CYS A 248 -7.50 -8.24 -1.32
CA CYS A 248 -6.85 -8.44 -2.61
C CYS A 248 -7.70 -8.03 -3.82
N ALA A 249 -8.82 -7.32 -3.62
CA ALA A 249 -9.71 -6.92 -4.69
C ALA A 249 -9.62 -5.42 -5.02
N GLY A 250 -10.15 -5.03 -6.18
CA GLY A 250 -10.15 -3.67 -6.70
C GLY A 250 -11.27 -3.43 -7.69
N LEU A 251 -11.34 -2.22 -8.23
CA LEU A 251 -12.33 -1.81 -9.22
C LEU A 251 -11.64 -1.18 -10.42
N LEU A 252 -12.23 -1.38 -11.59
CA LEU A 252 -12.04 -0.54 -12.76
C LEU A 252 -13.41 0.03 -13.13
N LEU A 253 -13.55 1.35 -13.11
CA LEU A 253 -14.80 2.07 -13.37
C LEU A 253 -14.59 3.05 -14.53
N GLY A 254 -15.57 3.25 -15.38
CA GLY A 254 -15.49 4.27 -16.43
C GLY A 254 -16.31 3.94 -17.65
N ARG A 255 -15.76 4.22 -18.83
CA ARG A 255 -16.42 3.96 -20.13
C ARG A 255 -16.77 2.50 -20.33
N LYS A 256 -17.98 2.26 -20.85
CA LYS A 256 -18.53 0.90 -20.93
C LYS A 256 -17.76 -0.01 -21.88
N ASP A 257 -17.41 0.49 -23.05
CA ASP A 257 -16.66 -0.26 -24.08
C ASP A 257 -15.29 -0.72 -23.56
N LEU A 258 -14.56 0.17 -22.89
CA LEU A 258 -13.25 -0.14 -22.30
C LEU A 258 -13.36 -1.12 -21.13
N CYS A 259 -14.34 -0.96 -20.24
CA CYS A 259 -14.54 -1.88 -19.11
C CYS A 259 -14.92 -3.29 -19.59
N GLN A 260 -15.79 -3.40 -20.61
CA GLN A 260 -16.17 -4.69 -21.18
C GLN A 260 -15.00 -5.35 -21.93
N ALA A 261 -14.20 -4.57 -22.66
CA ALA A 261 -12.96 -5.07 -23.26
C ALA A 261 -11.96 -5.54 -22.18
N ALA A 262 -11.86 -4.83 -21.05
CA ALA A 262 -11.03 -5.24 -19.92
C ALA A 262 -11.52 -6.56 -19.29
N TRP A 263 -12.84 -6.78 -19.20
CA TRP A 263 -13.40 -8.05 -18.74
C TRP A 263 -13.02 -9.24 -19.64
N ILE A 264 -13.12 -9.06 -20.95
CA ILE A 264 -12.73 -10.08 -21.94
C ILE A 264 -11.21 -10.39 -21.84
N ASN A 265 -10.40 -9.40 -21.47
CA ASN A 265 -8.97 -9.57 -21.20
C ASN A 265 -8.65 -10.16 -19.81
N SER A 266 -9.66 -10.43 -18.98
CA SER A 266 -9.54 -10.90 -17.60
C SER A 266 -9.99 -12.35 -17.44
N ALA A 267 -9.77 -12.93 -16.25
CA ALA A 267 -10.36 -14.21 -15.88
C ALA A 267 -11.90 -14.10 -15.83
N PRO A 268 -12.67 -15.09 -16.32
CA PRO A 268 -12.27 -16.48 -16.59
C PRO A 268 -11.67 -16.74 -17.97
N HIS A 269 -11.69 -15.77 -18.88
CA HIS A 269 -11.21 -15.92 -20.26
C HIS A 269 -9.72 -16.30 -20.29
N HIS A 270 -9.32 -17.08 -21.29
CA HIS A 270 -7.91 -17.45 -21.51
C HIS A 270 -7.13 -16.28 -22.14
N ALA A 271 -7.06 -15.17 -21.42
CA ALA A 271 -6.40 -13.93 -21.81
C ALA A 271 -5.25 -13.58 -20.85
N PHE A 272 -4.51 -12.51 -21.14
CA PHE A 272 -3.36 -12.09 -20.32
C PHE A 272 -3.71 -11.94 -18.82
N GLY A 273 -4.87 -11.34 -18.51
CA GLY A 273 -5.35 -11.14 -17.14
C GLY A 273 -5.82 -12.41 -16.43
N ARG A 274 -5.77 -13.59 -17.06
CA ARG A 274 -6.22 -14.85 -16.44
C ARG A 274 -5.42 -15.23 -15.18
N SER A 275 -4.16 -14.80 -15.11
CA SER A 275 -3.27 -14.95 -13.96
C SER A 275 -3.68 -14.07 -12.77
N GLN A 276 -4.51 -13.05 -12.99
CA GLN A 276 -5.00 -12.08 -12.00
C GLN A 276 -6.47 -12.37 -11.63
N LYS A 277 -6.80 -13.65 -11.45
CA LYS A 277 -8.18 -14.09 -11.21
C LYS A 277 -8.73 -13.53 -9.89
N VAL A 278 -9.96 -13.04 -9.94
CA VAL A 278 -10.78 -12.73 -8.75
C VAL A 278 -11.90 -13.77 -8.61
N GLY A 279 -12.17 -14.23 -7.39
CA GLY A 279 -13.23 -15.20 -7.10
C GLY A 279 -14.62 -14.57 -7.04
N LYS A 280 -15.68 -15.38 -7.15
CA LYS A 280 -17.07 -14.88 -7.11
C LYS A 280 -17.41 -14.27 -5.74
N GLU A 281 -16.79 -14.80 -4.69
CA GLU A 281 -16.89 -14.31 -3.32
C GLU A 281 -16.31 -12.89 -3.24
N GLU A 282 -15.11 -12.66 -3.76
CA GLU A 282 -14.51 -11.33 -3.78
C GLU A 282 -15.27 -10.36 -4.70
N VAL A 283 -15.84 -10.82 -5.82
CA VAL A 283 -16.70 -10.01 -6.69
C VAL A 283 -17.93 -9.51 -5.91
N ILE A 284 -18.66 -10.41 -5.25
CA ILE A 284 -19.83 -10.04 -4.43
C ILE A 284 -19.42 -9.21 -3.21
N GLY A 285 -18.28 -9.54 -2.59
CA GLY A 285 -17.74 -8.79 -1.46
C GLY A 285 -17.40 -7.35 -1.84
N MET A 286 -16.79 -7.13 -3.00
CA MET A 286 -16.51 -5.78 -3.52
C MET A 286 -17.77 -5.02 -3.86
N LEU A 287 -18.74 -5.66 -4.52
CA LEU A 287 -20.03 -5.03 -4.78
C LEU A 287 -20.69 -4.55 -3.49
N THR A 288 -20.71 -5.41 -2.46
CA THR A 288 -21.24 -5.08 -1.13
C THR A 288 -20.47 -3.92 -0.50
N ALA A 289 -19.15 -3.89 -0.64
CA ALA A 289 -18.32 -2.82 -0.09
C ALA A 289 -18.62 -1.46 -0.76
N VAL A 290 -18.88 -1.44 -2.07
CA VAL A 290 -19.32 -0.25 -2.80
C VAL A 290 -20.70 0.20 -2.34
N GLU A 291 -21.65 -0.73 -2.16
CA GLU A 291 -22.97 -0.38 -1.60
C GLU A 291 -22.87 0.19 -0.19
N MET A 292 -21.99 -0.36 0.65
CA MET A 292 -21.76 0.13 1.99
C MET A 292 -21.05 1.49 1.99
N TRP A 293 -20.19 1.78 1.02
CA TRP A 293 -19.56 3.10 0.89
C TRP A 293 -20.61 4.22 0.82
N TYR A 294 -21.70 4.04 0.08
CA TYR A 294 -22.76 5.04 -0.03
C TYR A 294 -23.79 5.01 1.12
N LYS A 295 -23.72 4.02 2.03
CA LYS A 295 -24.59 3.90 3.20
C LYS A 295 -23.92 4.30 4.52
N ARG A 296 -22.58 4.24 4.59
CA ARG A 296 -21.80 4.58 5.78
C ARG A 296 -21.86 6.08 6.07
N ASP A 297 -21.93 6.41 7.36
CA ASP A 297 -21.82 7.80 7.82
C ASP A 297 -20.35 8.18 7.94
N HIS A 298 -19.76 8.63 6.84
CA HIS A 298 -18.36 9.06 6.79
C HIS A 298 -18.06 10.23 7.75
N ALA A 299 -19.04 11.08 8.04
CA ALA A 299 -18.86 12.19 8.97
C ALA A 299 -18.78 11.70 10.43
N ALA A 300 -19.58 10.69 10.79
CA ALA A 300 -19.46 10.03 12.09
C ALA A 300 -18.17 9.23 12.24
N GLU A 301 -17.72 8.55 11.18
CA GLU A 301 -16.41 7.89 11.17
C GLU A 301 -15.28 8.89 11.37
N TRP A 302 -15.33 10.04 10.70
CA TRP A 302 -14.37 11.12 10.87
C TRP A 302 -14.31 11.62 12.33
N LYS A 303 -15.47 11.91 12.92
CA LYS A 303 -15.56 12.33 14.33
C LYS A 303 -15.01 11.26 15.29
N THR A 304 -15.20 9.99 14.96
CA THR A 304 -14.65 8.87 15.73
C THR A 304 -13.13 8.90 15.69
N TRP A 305 -12.54 9.08 14.50
CA TRP A 305 -11.10 9.20 14.33
C TRP A 305 -10.52 10.38 15.11
N GLU A 306 -11.13 11.56 15.00
CA GLU A 306 -10.70 12.74 15.76
C GLU A 306 -10.79 12.50 17.28
N SER A 307 -11.86 11.83 17.75
CA SER A 307 -11.99 11.50 19.17
C SER A 307 -10.89 10.58 19.69
N TRP A 308 -10.43 9.62 18.87
CA TRP A 308 -9.32 8.73 19.22
C TRP A 308 -7.99 9.47 19.23
N LEU A 309 -7.75 10.36 18.26
CA LEU A 309 -6.56 11.19 18.24
C LEU A 309 -6.52 12.15 19.44
N ASP A 310 -7.66 12.72 19.82
CA ASP A 310 -7.81 13.55 21.01
C ASP A 310 -7.49 12.78 22.31
N GLU A 311 -7.97 11.54 22.44
CA GLU A 311 -7.69 10.70 23.60
C GLU A 311 -6.19 10.42 23.75
N ILE A 312 -5.53 10.06 22.64
CA ILE A 312 -4.09 9.84 22.61
C ILE A 312 -3.35 11.14 22.96
N SER A 313 -3.73 12.25 22.32
CA SER A 313 -3.16 13.58 22.53
C SER A 313 -3.21 14.01 24.00
N ARG A 314 -4.39 13.94 24.65
CA ARG A 314 -4.58 14.30 26.07
C ARG A 314 -3.79 13.44 27.03
N THR A 315 -3.47 12.20 26.65
CA THR A 315 -2.72 11.27 27.49
C THR A 315 -1.22 11.53 27.39
N VAL A 316 -0.68 11.61 26.17
CA VAL A 316 0.78 11.78 25.96
C VAL A 316 1.29 13.16 26.37
N THR A 317 0.46 14.20 26.28
CA THR A 317 0.82 15.58 26.70
C THR A 317 0.95 15.74 28.22
N ARG A 318 0.58 14.72 29.01
CA ARG A 318 0.87 14.69 30.45
C ARG A 318 2.36 14.46 30.73
N VAL A 319 3.10 13.94 29.76
CA VAL A 319 4.55 13.78 29.86
C VAL A 319 5.23 15.14 29.61
N PRO A 320 6.02 15.68 30.55
CA PRO A 320 6.66 16.98 30.39
C PRO A 320 7.53 17.06 29.12
N GLY A 321 7.34 18.12 28.33
CA GLY A 321 8.11 18.35 27.10
C GLY A 321 7.55 17.66 25.84
N VAL A 322 6.44 16.93 25.95
CA VAL A 322 5.71 16.35 24.81
C VAL A 322 4.63 17.34 24.34
N THR A 323 4.59 17.59 23.02
CA THR A 323 3.55 18.38 22.36
C THR A 323 2.91 17.60 21.23
N THR A 324 1.71 18.01 20.83
CA THR A 324 0.93 17.31 19.80
C THR A 324 0.21 18.27 18.87
N GLY A 325 -0.03 17.84 17.63
CA GLY A 325 -0.87 18.55 16.66
C GLY A 325 -1.65 17.59 15.79
N ILE A 326 -2.94 17.88 15.55
CA ILE A 326 -3.74 17.17 14.56
C ILE A 326 -3.53 17.83 13.20
N ILE A 327 -3.16 17.03 12.21
CA ILE A 327 -2.96 17.46 10.82
C ILE A 327 -4.16 16.99 10.01
N GLN A 328 -4.83 17.93 9.35
CA GLN A 328 -5.96 17.68 8.47
C GLN A 328 -5.47 17.46 7.03
N PRO A 329 -6.03 16.49 6.28
CA PRO A 329 -5.62 16.25 4.91
C PRO A 329 -6.23 17.27 3.94
N ASP A 330 -5.48 17.62 2.90
CA ASP A 330 -5.87 18.51 1.80
C ASP A 330 -6.09 17.76 0.47
N SER A 331 -5.79 16.45 0.44
CA SER A 331 -5.90 15.58 -0.73
C SER A 331 -7.00 14.52 -0.57
N LEU A 332 -7.47 13.97 -1.69
CA LEU A 332 -8.33 12.78 -1.74
C LEU A 332 -7.56 11.49 -1.39
N SER A 333 -6.24 11.49 -1.61
CA SER A 333 -5.35 10.37 -1.35
C SER A 333 -5.08 10.18 0.13
N ASN A 334 -5.25 8.94 0.62
CA ASN A 334 -5.07 8.54 2.03
C ASN A 334 -5.76 9.50 3.02
N ARG A 335 -6.96 9.96 2.65
CA ARG A 335 -7.69 11.04 3.34
C ARG A 335 -8.14 10.64 4.74
N SER A 336 -7.32 10.97 5.74
CA SER A 336 -7.58 10.80 7.17
C SER A 336 -6.89 11.93 7.95
N PRO A 337 -7.45 12.42 9.08
CA PRO A 337 -6.68 13.22 10.02
C PRO A 337 -5.52 12.36 10.57
N SER A 338 -4.44 13.00 10.99
CA SER A 338 -3.33 12.33 11.67
C SER A 338 -2.90 13.11 12.91
N LEU A 339 -2.32 12.40 13.88
CA LEU A 339 -1.73 13.02 15.06
C LEU A 339 -0.21 12.99 14.92
N GLU A 340 0.41 14.15 15.06
CA GLU A 340 1.85 14.30 15.22
C GLU A 340 2.18 14.54 16.69
N ILE A 341 3.14 13.78 17.23
CA ILE A 341 3.61 13.86 18.61
C ILE A 341 5.10 14.22 18.57
N LYS A 342 5.48 15.33 19.21
CA LYS A 342 6.85 15.89 19.19
C LYS A 342 7.42 16.06 20.59
N TRP A 343 8.73 15.91 20.70
CA TRP A 343 9.49 16.24 21.91
C TRP A 343 10.96 16.48 21.57
N ASP A 344 11.67 17.08 22.52
CA ASP A 344 13.13 17.17 22.47
C ASP A 344 13.74 15.87 23.00
N GLY A 345 14.24 15.02 22.10
CA GLY A 345 14.84 13.73 22.46
C GLY A 345 16.14 13.86 23.27
N THR A 346 16.80 15.02 23.26
CA THR A 346 17.98 15.26 24.11
C THR A 346 17.59 15.46 25.57
N LYS A 347 16.42 16.08 25.81
CA LYS A 347 15.86 16.31 27.15
C LYS A 347 15.11 15.11 27.68
N LEU A 348 14.30 14.48 26.83
CA LEU A 348 13.50 13.31 27.22
C LEU A 348 14.34 12.02 27.25
N GLY A 349 15.48 11.98 26.53
CA GLY A 349 16.39 10.83 26.55
C GLY A 349 16.01 9.69 25.61
N ILE A 350 15.07 9.90 24.70
CA ILE A 350 14.62 8.90 23.71
C ILE A 350 14.35 9.55 22.34
N SER A 351 14.73 8.86 21.27
CA SER A 351 14.43 9.25 19.89
C SER A 351 13.06 8.77 19.40
N GLY A 352 12.51 9.41 18.37
CA GLY A 352 11.29 8.93 17.73
C GLY A 352 11.43 7.51 17.16
N GLN A 353 12.61 7.16 16.62
CA GLN A 353 12.87 5.80 16.15
C GLN A 353 12.85 4.77 17.29
N GLN A 354 13.45 5.08 18.44
CA GLN A 354 13.40 4.16 19.59
C GLN A 354 11.97 3.99 20.12
N VAL A 355 11.16 5.05 20.16
CA VAL A 355 9.73 4.95 20.52
C VAL A 355 9.01 4.01 19.55
N PHE A 356 9.24 4.18 18.25
CA PHE A 356 8.65 3.32 17.23
C PHE A 356 9.04 1.85 17.43
N ASP A 357 10.33 1.56 17.62
CA ASP A 357 10.84 0.20 17.79
C ASP A 357 10.29 -0.46 19.06
N LEU A 358 10.27 0.26 20.19
CA LEU A 358 9.72 -0.24 21.46
C LEU A 358 8.24 -0.59 21.38
N LEU A 359 7.46 0.18 20.62
CA LEU A 359 6.04 -0.10 20.38
C LEU A 359 5.82 -1.24 19.39
N LEU A 360 6.66 -1.34 18.36
CA LEU A 360 6.58 -2.40 17.36
C LEU A 360 7.01 -3.77 17.92
N ASP A 361 7.99 -3.79 18.82
CA ASP A 361 8.52 -5.04 19.39
C ASP A 361 7.75 -5.47 20.64
N GLY A 362 7.14 -4.49 21.34
CA GLY A 362 6.36 -4.68 22.55
C GLY A 362 5.07 -5.49 22.38
N SER A 363 4.36 -5.66 23.51
CA SER A 363 3.06 -6.32 23.60
C SER A 363 2.05 -5.39 24.29
N PRO A 364 0.91 -5.04 23.66
CA PRO A 364 0.56 -5.37 22.27
C PRO A 364 1.49 -4.67 21.27
N ARG A 365 1.67 -5.29 20.09
CA ARG A 365 2.45 -4.74 18.99
C ARG A 365 1.69 -3.57 18.35
N ILE A 366 2.31 -2.40 18.29
CA ILE A 366 1.72 -1.18 17.73
C ILE A 366 2.59 -0.68 16.58
N GLN A 367 2.00 -0.61 15.38
CA GLN A 367 2.68 -0.14 14.18
C GLN A 367 2.32 1.32 13.91
N LEU A 368 3.21 2.25 14.26
CA LEU A 368 3.03 3.69 14.00
C LEU A 368 3.22 4.04 12.51
N TYR A 369 2.78 5.24 12.11
CA TYR A 369 2.88 5.70 10.72
C TYR A 369 4.31 6.06 10.34
N THR A 370 4.88 7.07 10.99
CA THR A 370 6.27 7.50 10.82
C THR A 370 6.94 7.83 12.16
N SER A 371 8.26 7.87 12.13
CA SER A 371 9.14 8.33 13.20
C SER A 371 10.18 9.32 12.63
N LYS A 372 10.59 10.29 13.44
CA LYS A 372 11.72 11.19 13.17
C LYS A 372 12.66 11.22 14.37
N GLY A 373 13.94 11.42 14.09
CA GLY A 373 14.99 11.50 15.09
C GLY A 373 15.59 10.13 15.35
N THR A 374 16.91 10.10 15.36
CA THR A 374 17.71 8.94 15.76
C THR A 374 18.84 9.44 16.65
N ILE A 375 19.46 8.54 17.41
CA ILE A 375 20.65 8.88 18.20
C ILE A 375 21.75 9.49 17.31
N ARG A 376 21.85 9.06 16.05
CA ARG A 376 22.95 9.41 15.13
C ARG A 376 22.66 10.63 14.25
N SER A 377 21.43 10.80 13.80
CA SER A 377 21.02 11.87 12.87
C SER A 377 20.46 13.12 13.57
N GLY A 378 20.47 13.14 14.91
CA GLY A 378 19.95 14.24 15.73
C GLY A 378 18.70 13.84 16.53
N LEU A 379 18.77 14.05 17.84
CA LEU A 379 17.70 13.73 18.80
C LEU A 379 16.76 14.91 19.09
N ALA A 380 17.22 16.14 18.85
CA ALA A 380 16.52 17.36 19.29
C ALA A 380 15.11 17.49 18.68
N GLU A 381 14.92 17.03 17.45
CA GLU A 381 13.60 16.96 16.81
C GLU A 381 13.15 15.50 16.70
N SER A 382 12.66 14.96 17.82
CA SER A 382 12.09 13.61 17.85
C SER A 382 10.58 13.68 17.70
N SER A 383 10.04 12.83 16.83
CA SER A 383 8.59 12.73 16.65
C SER A 383 8.14 11.34 16.24
N VAL A 384 6.86 11.07 16.47
CA VAL A 384 6.13 9.97 15.85
C VAL A 384 4.76 10.45 15.37
N SER A 385 4.17 9.72 14.43
CA SER A 385 2.84 10.02 13.91
C SER A 385 1.91 8.81 13.88
N ILE A 386 0.61 9.09 13.93
CA ILE A 386 -0.46 8.09 14.00
C ILE A 386 -1.55 8.42 12.98
N PHE A 387 -1.96 7.39 12.25
CA PHE A 387 -3.21 7.38 11.50
C PHE A 387 -4.30 6.58 12.24
N PRO A 388 -5.48 7.18 12.50
CA PRO A 388 -6.54 6.55 13.28
C PRO A 388 -7.42 5.59 12.47
N TRP A 389 -7.53 5.79 11.16
CA TRP A 389 -8.57 5.16 10.34
C TRP A 389 -8.52 3.63 10.21
N MET A 390 -7.41 2.98 10.60
CA MET A 390 -7.29 1.51 10.67
C MET A 390 -7.38 0.96 12.09
N MET A 391 -7.38 1.82 13.11
CA MET A 391 -7.59 1.42 14.50
C MET A 391 -9.02 0.93 14.71
N GLN A 392 -9.19 0.09 15.73
CA GLN A 392 -10.47 -0.48 16.13
C GLN A 392 -10.96 0.15 17.45
N PRO A 393 -12.28 0.07 17.73
CA PRO A 393 -12.83 0.53 19.00
C PRO A 393 -12.05 -0.03 20.21
N GLY A 394 -11.65 0.86 21.12
CA GLY A 394 -10.86 0.54 22.32
C GLY A 394 -9.34 0.58 22.13
N GLU A 395 -8.83 0.59 20.89
CA GLU A 395 -7.37 0.62 20.65
C GLU A 395 -6.75 1.99 20.95
N ALA A 396 -7.52 3.08 20.87
CA ALA A 396 -7.05 4.43 21.20
C ALA A 396 -6.47 4.52 22.60
N LYS A 397 -7.18 3.98 23.60
CA LYS A 397 -6.71 3.89 24.98
C LYS A 397 -5.40 3.10 25.10
N ILE A 398 -5.33 1.93 24.46
CA ILE A 398 -4.15 1.07 24.50
C ILE A 398 -2.93 1.78 23.92
N VAL A 399 -3.11 2.43 22.76
CA VAL A 399 -2.07 3.20 22.08
C VAL A 399 -1.62 4.37 22.95
N ALA A 400 -2.57 5.11 23.53
CA ALA A 400 -2.31 6.23 24.43
C ALA A 400 -1.49 5.83 25.66
N ASP A 401 -1.92 4.77 26.36
CA ASP A 401 -1.25 4.26 27.56
C ASP A 401 0.17 3.77 27.24
N ARG A 402 0.36 3.03 26.14
CA ARG A 402 1.68 2.51 25.74
C ARG A 402 2.64 3.61 25.32
N LEU A 403 2.18 4.57 24.51
CA LEU A 403 2.98 5.74 24.12
C LEU A 403 3.39 6.55 25.34
N SER A 404 2.43 6.90 26.20
CA SER A 404 2.71 7.67 27.41
C SER A 404 3.67 6.94 28.34
N GLY A 405 3.54 5.62 28.47
CA GLY A 405 4.46 4.81 29.29
C GLY A 405 5.90 4.84 28.76
N VAL A 406 6.09 4.66 27.45
CA VAL A 406 7.43 4.71 26.83
C VAL A 406 8.05 6.11 26.94
N LEU A 407 7.25 7.17 26.75
CA LEU A 407 7.72 8.55 26.84
C LEU A 407 8.02 8.99 28.28
N ALA A 408 7.21 8.54 29.26
CA ALA A 408 7.38 8.88 30.67
C ALA A 408 8.52 8.09 31.35
N SER A 409 8.87 6.93 30.82
CA SER A 409 9.90 6.05 31.38
C SER A 409 10.75 5.45 30.25
N PRO A 410 11.53 6.30 29.56
CA PRO A 410 12.39 5.84 28.49
C PRO A 410 13.43 4.86 29.04
N PRO A 411 13.78 3.79 28.29
CA PRO A 411 14.86 2.92 28.70
C PRO A 411 16.17 3.71 28.84
N PRO A 412 17.11 3.26 29.70
CA PRO A 412 18.38 3.94 29.90
C PRO A 412 19.07 4.25 28.58
N ARG A 413 19.54 5.49 28.44
CA ARG A 413 20.27 5.92 27.26
C ARG A 413 21.57 5.14 27.21
N THR A 414 21.67 4.17 26.31
CA THR A 414 22.97 3.64 25.90
C THR A 414 23.69 4.77 25.18
N GLU A 415 24.72 5.35 25.82
CA GLU A 415 25.59 6.29 25.15
C GLU A 415 26.25 5.58 23.97
N ASP A 416 25.84 5.96 22.75
CA ASP A 416 26.57 5.60 21.53
C ASP A 416 27.84 6.49 21.51
N ARG A 417 28.84 6.14 22.34
CA ARG A 417 30.13 6.81 22.32
C ARG A 417 30.74 6.54 20.96
N ARG A 418 30.93 7.59 20.14
CA ARG A 418 31.61 7.46 18.84
C ARG A 418 32.96 6.80 19.06
N VAL A 419 33.11 5.61 18.51
CA VAL A 419 34.39 4.91 18.45
C VAL A 419 35.09 5.39 17.19
N PRO A 420 36.32 5.93 17.29
CA PRO A 420 37.08 6.34 16.12
C PRO A 420 37.18 5.21 15.10
N ALA A 421 37.21 5.55 13.81
CA ALA A 421 37.36 4.57 12.74
C ALA A 421 38.64 3.74 12.94
N ALA A 422 38.52 2.41 12.99
CA ALA A 422 39.68 1.52 13.12
C ALA A 422 40.41 1.30 11.78
N ALA A 423 39.81 1.73 10.67
CA ALA A 423 40.35 1.57 9.32
C ALA A 423 39.99 2.74 8.40
N ASN A 424 40.82 2.94 7.37
CA ASN A 424 40.50 3.79 6.22
C ASN A 424 39.86 2.92 5.12
N LEU A 425 38.59 3.20 4.80
CA LEU A 425 37.79 2.52 3.80
C LEU A 425 37.80 3.21 2.43
N ALA A 426 38.47 4.35 2.28
CA ALA A 426 38.51 5.07 1.00
C ALA A 426 39.05 4.18 -0.14
N GLY A 427 38.55 4.40 -1.35
CA GLY A 427 38.90 3.67 -2.56
C GLY A 427 37.84 2.68 -3.04
N ALA A 428 38.24 1.81 -3.96
CA ALA A 428 37.37 0.81 -4.57
C ALA A 428 37.24 -0.46 -3.71
N TRP A 429 36.07 -1.08 -3.77
CA TRP A 429 35.75 -2.36 -3.15
C TRP A 429 34.91 -3.21 -4.10
N ASP A 430 35.33 -4.46 -4.29
CA ASP A 430 34.55 -5.47 -5.01
C ASP A 430 33.69 -6.21 -4.01
N LEU A 431 32.38 -6.22 -4.24
CA LEU A 431 31.38 -6.86 -3.39
C LEU A 431 30.80 -8.09 -4.06
N GLU A 432 30.48 -9.10 -3.26
CA GLU A 432 29.58 -10.19 -3.63
C GLU A 432 28.39 -10.18 -2.66
N ILE A 433 27.19 -10.02 -3.20
CA ILE A 433 25.93 -10.11 -2.44
C ILE A 433 25.33 -11.49 -2.69
N GLN A 434 25.06 -12.21 -1.61
CA GLN A 434 24.45 -13.53 -1.64
C GLN A 434 22.97 -13.41 -1.25
N PHE A 435 22.11 -13.43 -2.28
CA PHE A 435 20.66 -13.43 -2.09
C PHE A 435 20.16 -14.80 -1.64
N LYS A 436 18.85 -14.88 -1.37
CA LYS A 436 18.16 -16.15 -1.07
C LYS A 436 18.39 -17.21 -2.16
N LEU A 437 18.44 -16.77 -3.42
CA LEU A 437 18.81 -17.59 -4.57
C LEU A 437 19.63 -16.71 -5.53
N GLY A 438 20.78 -17.19 -5.97
CA GLY A 438 21.70 -16.44 -6.82
C GLY A 438 22.66 -15.54 -6.04
N ARG A 439 23.64 -14.99 -6.75
CA ARG A 439 24.64 -14.06 -6.22
C ARG A 439 24.97 -13.02 -7.28
N GLU A 440 25.30 -11.81 -6.86
CA GLU A 440 25.69 -10.74 -7.78
C GLU A 440 26.98 -10.07 -7.32
N LYS A 441 27.77 -9.64 -8.32
CA LYS A 441 28.96 -8.83 -8.10
C LYS A 441 28.61 -7.35 -8.18
N HIS A 442 29.00 -6.62 -7.16
CA HIS A 442 28.78 -5.19 -7.04
C HIS A 442 30.14 -4.49 -6.83
N SER A 443 30.17 -3.18 -6.99
CA SER A 443 31.36 -2.38 -6.66
C SER A 443 30.97 -1.15 -5.86
N LEU A 444 31.77 -0.82 -4.84
CA LEU A 444 31.68 0.43 -4.11
C LEU A 444 32.91 1.30 -4.39
N PHE A 445 32.70 2.59 -4.54
CA PHE A 445 33.75 3.60 -4.57
C PHE A 445 33.51 4.55 -3.41
N LEU A 446 34.39 4.51 -2.40
CA LEU A 446 34.21 5.22 -1.14
C LEU A 446 35.20 6.37 -1.02
N GLU A 447 34.70 7.50 -0.56
CA GLU A 447 35.45 8.61 0.01
C GLU A 447 35.20 8.63 1.52
N GLN A 448 36.23 8.89 2.31
CA GLN A 448 36.13 8.92 3.77
C GLN A 448 36.64 10.26 4.32
N LYS A 449 35.84 10.87 5.20
CA LYS A 449 36.21 12.07 5.96
C LYS A 449 35.93 11.82 7.44
N GLY A 450 36.97 11.48 8.20
CA GLY A 450 36.80 11.01 9.58
C GLY A 450 36.01 9.71 9.59
N GLU A 451 34.89 9.69 10.31
CA GLU A 451 33.97 8.55 10.43
C GLU A 451 32.89 8.53 9.33
N GLU A 452 32.77 9.60 8.53
CA GLU A 452 31.77 9.72 7.48
C GLU A 452 32.27 9.14 6.16
N LEU A 453 31.36 8.45 5.46
CA LEU A 453 31.59 7.82 4.16
C LEU A 453 30.60 8.38 3.14
N ALA A 454 31.08 8.64 1.94
CA ALA A 454 30.27 8.99 0.79
C ALA A 454 30.80 8.29 -0.46
N GLY A 455 29.98 8.13 -1.49
CA GLY A 455 30.47 7.60 -2.75
C GLY A 455 29.42 7.03 -3.67
N LEU A 456 29.81 6.01 -4.43
CA LEU A 456 29.00 5.38 -5.47
C LEU A 456 28.91 3.87 -5.24
N HIS A 457 27.72 3.33 -5.48
CA HIS A 457 27.44 1.91 -5.49
C HIS A 457 26.99 1.51 -6.89
N LEU A 458 27.74 0.62 -7.52
CA LEU A 458 27.42 -0.03 -8.78
C LEU A 458 26.90 -1.44 -8.49
N GLY A 459 25.66 -1.71 -8.90
CA GLY A 459 25.17 -3.08 -9.02
C GLY A 459 25.47 -3.63 -10.42
N GLU A 460 24.83 -4.74 -10.79
CA GLU A 460 25.03 -5.37 -12.10
C GLU A 460 24.66 -4.44 -13.27
N THR A 461 23.53 -3.75 -13.16
CA THR A 461 23.03 -2.83 -14.21
C THR A 461 22.75 -1.42 -13.69
N LEU A 462 22.45 -1.29 -12.40
CA LEU A 462 22.06 -0.05 -11.77
C LEU A 462 23.22 0.62 -11.03
N ARG A 463 23.10 1.93 -10.81
CA ARG A 463 24.07 2.70 -10.04
C ARG A 463 23.39 3.76 -9.20
N GLY A 464 23.98 4.10 -8.07
CA GLY A 464 23.41 5.09 -7.16
C GLY A 464 24.41 5.63 -6.18
N LYS A 465 24.13 6.82 -5.66
CA LYS A 465 24.92 7.41 -4.59
C LYS A 465 24.83 6.54 -3.34
N LEU A 466 25.88 6.58 -2.55
CA LEU A 466 26.01 5.89 -1.28
C LEU A 466 26.52 6.88 -0.23
N THR A 467 26.01 6.72 0.99
CA THR A 467 26.48 7.43 2.19
C THR A 467 26.63 6.42 3.31
N GLY A 468 27.44 6.69 4.33
CA GLY A 468 27.63 5.75 5.41
C GLY A 468 28.52 6.28 6.52
N THR A 469 28.80 5.41 7.47
CA THR A 469 29.71 5.68 8.59
C THR A 469 30.55 4.45 8.92
N ILE A 470 31.74 4.67 9.49
CA ILE A 470 32.56 3.66 10.15
C ILE A 470 32.81 4.06 11.60
N GLU A 471 32.60 3.13 12.52
CA GLU A 471 32.85 3.28 13.96
C GLU A 471 33.59 2.05 14.47
N GLY A 472 34.83 2.22 14.94
CA GLY A 472 35.71 1.07 15.18
C GLY A 472 35.85 0.21 13.91
N ASP A 473 35.55 -1.08 14.02
CA ASP A 473 35.51 -2.03 12.89
C ASP A 473 34.12 -2.12 12.22
N SER A 474 33.11 -1.42 12.71
CA SER A 474 31.73 -1.55 12.25
C SER A 474 31.42 -0.53 11.17
N VAL A 475 30.92 -1.01 10.02
CA VAL A 475 30.56 -0.19 8.86
C VAL A 475 29.05 -0.23 8.61
N SER A 476 28.46 0.93 8.34
CA SER A 476 27.08 1.02 7.86
C SER A 476 26.99 1.92 6.64
N LEU A 477 26.42 1.40 5.55
CA LEU A 477 26.28 2.12 4.28
C LEU A 477 24.83 2.10 3.83
N ARG A 478 24.36 3.17 3.22
CA ARG A 478 23.06 3.27 2.56
C ARG A 478 23.24 3.73 1.12
N SER A 479 22.65 2.99 0.20
CA SER A 479 22.63 3.31 -1.22
C SER A 479 21.20 3.34 -1.76
N SER A 480 20.98 4.18 -2.77
CA SER A 480 19.71 4.25 -3.48
C SER A 480 19.93 4.40 -4.98
N GLN A 481 19.46 3.42 -5.75
CA GLN A 481 19.67 3.30 -7.20
C GLN A 481 18.33 3.50 -7.95
N PRO A 482 18.22 4.48 -8.86
CA PRO A 482 16.97 4.69 -9.62
C PRO A 482 16.69 3.55 -10.61
N ILE A 483 15.42 3.15 -10.74
CA ILE A 483 14.92 2.19 -11.75
C ILE A 483 13.42 2.43 -11.99
N GLU A 484 12.99 2.52 -13.25
CA GLU A 484 11.58 2.51 -13.68
C GLU A 484 10.57 3.21 -12.75
N GLY A 485 10.67 4.53 -12.60
CA GLY A 485 9.72 5.30 -11.77
C GLY A 485 9.86 5.08 -10.26
N THR A 486 10.85 4.30 -9.82
CA THR A 486 11.15 4.02 -8.41
C THR A 486 12.67 3.98 -8.14
N ARG A 487 13.05 3.50 -6.97
CA ARG A 487 14.43 3.37 -6.50
C ARG A 487 14.60 2.07 -5.72
N LEU A 488 15.68 1.35 -5.98
CA LEU A 488 16.14 0.22 -5.18
C LEU A 488 17.04 0.74 -4.06
N SER A 489 16.76 0.33 -2.82
CA SER A 489 17.49 0.78 -1.63
C SER A 489 18.26 -0.37 -0.99
N PHE A 490 19.49 -0.09 -0.59
CA PHE A 490 20.35 -1.03 0.13
C PHE A 490 20.83 -0.38 1.42
N SER A 491 20.67 -1.07 2.56
CA SER A 491 21.25 -0.66 3.83
C SER A 491 22.19 -1.75 4.35
N PHE A 492 23.48 -1.57 4.10
CA PHE A 492 24.55 -2.46 4.54
C PHE A 492 24.89 -2.20 6.01
N LYS A 493 25.10 -3.29 6.74
CA LYS A 493 25.75 -3.32 8.06
C LYS A 493 26.77 -4.44 8.05
N GLY A 494 27.99 -4.17 8.51
CA GLY A 494 29.04 -5.18 8.51
C GLY A 494 30.22 -4.82 9.38
N LYS A 495 31.22 -5.70 9.35
CA LYS A 495 32.51 -5.52 10.01
C LYS A 495 33.64 -5.46 9.00
N VAL A 496 34.69 -4.73 9.36
CA VAL A 496 35.90 -4.51 8.57
C VAL A 496 37.05 -5.29 9.22
N SER A 497 37.80 -6.03 8.41
CA SER A 497 39.02 -6.71 8.84
C SER A 497 40.09 -6.57 7.75
N GLY A 498 41.02 -5.63 7.96
CA GLY A 498 42.05 -5.30 6.97
C GLY A 498 41.44 -4.89 5.62
N ASP A 499 41.78 -5.61 4.56
CA ASP A 499 41.31 -5.38 3.19
C ASP A 499 40.01 -6.16 2.86
N SER A 500 39.26 -6.57 3.89
CA SER A 500 37.99 -7.28 3.74
C SER A 500 36.87 -6.66 4.60
N MET A 501 35.63 -6.81 4.13
CA MET A 501 34.42 -6.46 4.84
C MET A 501 33.38 -7.56 4.66
N GLU A 502 32.52 -7.77 5.65
CA GLU A 502 31.39 -8.70 5.53
C GLU A 502 30.24 -8.31 6.43
N GLY A 503 29.02 -8.72 6.07
CA GLY A 503 27.86 -8.52 6.92
C GLY A 503 26.53 -8.82 6.25
N VAL A 504 25.51 -8.06 6.65
CA VAL A 504 24.14 -8.17 6.17
C VAL A 504 23.75 -6.89 5.44
N VAL A 505 22.97 -7.04 4.38
CA VAL A 505 22.34 -5.94 3.66
C VAL A 505 20.83 -6.09 3.73
N ASP A 506 20.17 -5.02 4.17
CA ASP A 506 18.73 -4.86 4.08
C ASP A 506 18.38 -4.29 2.70
N LEU A 507 17.53 -5.02 1.98
CA LEU A 507 17.09 -4.75 0.61
C LEU A 507 15.72 -4.06 0.58
N GLY A 508 15.29 -3.47 1.71
CA GLY A 508 13.98 -2.88 1.87
C GLY A 508 12.88 -3.93 1.86
N GLU A 509 11.91 -3.80 0.95
CA GLU A 509 10.76 -4.69 0.85
C GLU A 509 11.12 -6.13 0.43
N TYR A 510 12.33 -6.36 -0.09
CA TYR A 510 12.80 -7.67 -0.55
C TYR A 510 13.49 -8.49 0.55
N GLY A 511 13.56 -7.96 1.78
CA GLY A 511 14.14 -8.65 2.94
C GLY A 511 15.64 -8.41 3.07
N GLN A 512 16.38 -9.42 3.51
CA GLN A 512 17.82 -9.31 3.80
C GLN A 512 18.63 -10.32 3.01
N ALA A 513 19.89 -9.96 2.74
CA ALA A 513 20.93 -10.81 2.15
C ALA A 513 22.24 -10.66 2.93
N THR A 514 23.18 -11.59 2.71
CA THR A 514 24.55 -11.43 3.20
C THR A 514 25.43 -10.83 2.11
N TRP A 515 26.52 -10.18 2.49
CA TRP A 515 27.48 -9.62 1.55
C TRP A 515 28.91 -9.76 2.09
N SER A 516 29.85 -9.85 1.16
CA SER A 516 31.28 -9.73 1.44
C SER A 516 31.90 -8.73 0.48
N GLY A 517 32.96 -8.06 0.90
CA GLY A 517 33.69 -7.06 0.12
C GLY A 517 35.19 -7.22 0.30
N ARG A 518 35.96 -7.01 -0.78
CA ARG A 518 37.43 -6.99 -0.74
C ARG A 518 37.96 -5.83 -1.55
N ARG A 519 39.13 -5.31 -1.16
CA ARG A 519 39.83 -4.36 -2.03
C ARG A 519 40.28 -5.09 -3.31
N PRO A 520 40.09 -4.49 -4.50
CA PRO A 520 40.61 -5.05 -5.73
C PRO A 520 42.15 -5.14 -5.66
N PRO A 521 42.76 -6.13 -6.33
CA PRO A 521 44.21 -6.22 -6.39
C PRO A 521 44.82 -4.93 -6.94
N LYS A 522 45.95 -4.50 -6.37
CA LYS A 522 46.66 -3.32 -6.86
C LYS A 522 47.08 -3.60 -8.31
N ALA A 523 46.72 -2.70 -9.24
CA ALA A 523 47.16 -2.83 -10.62
C ALA A 523 48.70 -2.83 -10.68
N GLY A 524 49.30 -3.98 -11.00
CA GLY A 524 50.76 -4.16 -11.14
C GLY A 524 51.46 -5.05 -10.11
N SER A 525 50.76 -5.95 -9.40
CA SER A 525 51.40 -7.08 -8.68
C SER A 525 51.33 -8.38 -9.47
#